data_AF-A0A139QAB9-F1
#
_entry.id   AF-A0A139QAB9-F1
#
_cell.length_a   1.000
_cell.length_b   1.000
_cell.length_c   1.000
_cell.angle_alpha   90.00
_cell.angle_beta   90.00
_cell.angle_gamma   90.00
#
_symmetry.space_group_name_H-M   'P 1'
#
loop_
_entity.id
_entity.type
_entity.pdbx_description
1 polymer ?
#
loop_
_entity_poly.entity_id
_entity_poly.type
_entity_poly.pdbx_seq_one_letter_code
_entity_poly.pdbx_strand_id
1 'polypeptide(L)'
;MESNGHFAMIDVGEDYDFPDGSNPKYPLRPGIGTSYKHVMTDRVFRHLKELGVRKLDFILVTHTHSDHIGNMDEILDKYPVDRIYMKRYDDSRITDKNRLWDNLYGYDNAIKAANRNGVKLIQDISNEESRFTMGDMDIQLYNYENEYDENGNLKPVWDDNSNSLISVVKVNGKKIYLGGDLDNVHGAEDKYGPLIGKVDLMKFNHHKDTEKSNTKNFILNLSPEIIVQTSDAVPGFYDSPIVDNPEYIAWLDSLGIKRINAASTEYDATVFDIRQNGIVDISKQYKKIPSFVSGWHQKSNGDWWYQAPDSTGNYSIGWNEIDGKRYYFNQKGILIEQ
;
A
#
# COMPACT_ATOMS: atom_id res chain seq x y z
N MET A 1 -7.98 1.89 -9.11
CA MET A 1 -8.12 1.93 -10.58
C MET A 1 -9.58 2.12 -10.93
N GLU A 2 -9.85 2.95 -11.93
CA GLU A 2 -11.19 3.19 -12.48
C GLU A 2 -11.12 3.03 -14.01
N SER A 3 -12.02 2.23 -14.58
CA SER A 3 -12.10 2.04 -16.03
C SER A 3 -13.53 1.71 -16.45
N ASN A 4 -14.16 2.60 -17.23
CA ASN A 4 -15.50 2.39 -17.79
C ASN A 4 -16.56 1.94 -16.75
N GLY A 5 -16.55 2.56 -15.56
CA GLY A 5 -17.47 2.23 -14.45
C GLY A 5 -17.08 1.00 -13.62
N HIS A 6 -15.98 0.32 -13.95
CA HIS A 6 -15.37 -0.71 -13.12
C HIS A 6 -14.37 -0.10 -12.13
N PHE A 7 -14.28 -0.68 -10.93
CA PHE A 7 -13.36 -0.25 -9.88
C PHE A 7 -12.58 -1.44 -9.33
N ALA A 8 -11.29 -1.24 -9.05
CA ALA A 8 -10.41 -2.23 -8.44
C ALA A 8 -9.31 -1.55 -7.64
N MET A 9 -8.70 -2.27 -6.71
CA MET A 9 -7.61 -1.76 -5.86
C MET A 9 -6.34 -2.59 -6.04
N ILE A 10 -5.19 -1.91 -5.98
CA ILE A 10 -3.85 -2.49 -5.88
C ILE A 10 -3.27 -1.92 -4.59
N ASP A 11 -3.10 -2.79 -3.60
CA ASP A 11 -2.98 -2.47 -2.18
C ASP A 11 -4.17 -1.64 -1.65
N VAL A 12 -4.23 -1.52 -0.33
CA VAL A 12 -5.37 -0.93 0.39
C VAL A 12 -4.98 0.07 1.48
N GLY A 13 -3.68 0.30 1.71
CA GLY A 13 -3.19 1.30 2.65
C GLY A 13 -3.24 0.82 4.11
N GLU A 14 -2.51 1.56 4.95
CA GLU A 14 -2.48 1.40 6.42
C GLU A 14 -3.86 1.58 7.04
N ASP A 15 -4.19 0.75 8.02
CA ASP A 15 -5.46 0.78 8.74
C ASP A 15 -5.31 1.22 10.20
N TYR A 16 -6.42 1.22 10.94
CA TYR A 16 -6.41 1.58 12.36
C TYR A 16 -6.16 0.38 13.28
N ASP A 17 -6.40 -0.84 12.81
CA ASP A 17 -6.27 -2.05 13.61
C ASP A 17 -4.81 -2.48 13.72
N PHE A 18 -4.48 -3.17 14.82
CA PHE A 18 -3.14 -3.70 15.06
C PHE A 18 -3.17 -4.74 16.18
N PRO A 19 -2.27 -5.74 16.16
CA PRO A 19 -2.18 -6.70 17.23
C PRO A 19 -1.55 -6.07 18.49
N ASP A 20 -2.24 -6.16 19.62
CA ASP A 20 -1.78 -5.65 20.92
C ASP A 20 -0.96 -6.68 21.74
N GLY A 21 -0.73 -7.87 21.17
CA GLY A 21 -0.02 -8.98 21.82
C GLY A 21 -0.88 -9.85 22.74
N SER A 22 -2.18 -9.59 22.88
CA SER A 22 -3.10 -10.44 23.67
C SER A 22 -3.26 -11.84 23.07
N ASN A 23 -3.16 -11.97 21.75
CA ASN A 23 -3.10 -13.25 21.05
C ASN A 23 -1.63 -13.66 20.80
N PRO A 24 -1.14 -14.78 21.35
CA PRO A 24 0.26 -15.18 21.19
C PRO A 24 0.66 -15.51 19.74
N LYS A 25 -0.31 -15.73 18.83
CA LYS A 25 -0.04 -15.86 17.39
C LYS A 25 0.45 -14.53 16.77
N TYR A 26 0.03 -13.40 17.33
CA TYR A 26 0.33 -12.05 16.86
C TYR A 26 0.94 -11.25 18.02
N PRO A 27 2.18 -11.58 18.46
CA PRO A 27 2.81 -10.87 19.57
C PRO A 27 3.05 -9.41 19.20
N LEU A 28 3.06 -8.52 20.20
CA LEU A 28 3.47 -7.14 20.00
C LEU A 28 4.97 -7.11 19.64
N ARG A 29 5.31 -6.51 18.50
CA ARG A 29 6.69 -6.34 18.01
C ARG A 29 7.02 -4.85 17.86
N PRO A 30 8.26 -4.42 18.16
CA PRO A 30 8.69 -3.05 17.88
C PRO A 30 8.53 -2.72 16.39
N GLY A 31 7.98 -1.53 16.09
CA GLY A 31 7.77 -1.07 14.71
C GLY A 31 6.35 -1.27 14.15
N ILE A 32 5.47 -2.00 14.84
CA ILE A 32 4.05 -2.10 14.46
C ILE A 32 3.42 -0.70 14.43
N GLY A 33 2.74 -0.38 13.32
CA GLY A 33 2.10 0.90 13.07
C GLY A 33 0.98 1.19 14.06
N THR A 34 1.08 2.31 14.78
CA THR A 34 0.02 2.78 15.70
C THR A 34 -0.18 4.30 15.61
N SER A 35 0.38 4.94 14.58
CA SER A 35 0.30 6.38 14.40
C SER A 35 -0.86 6.72 13.47
N TYR A 36 -1.83 7.50 13.97
CA TYR A 36 -2.93 8.03 13.15
C TYR A 36 -2.45 8.84 11.93
N LYS A 37 -1.18 9.28 11.90
CA LYS A 37 -0.61 10.03 10.78
C LYS A 37 -0.35 9.17 9.55
N HIS A 38 -0.17 7.85 9.74
CA HIS A 38 0.11 6.92 8.64
C HIS A 38 -1.17 6.22 8.14
N VAL A 39 -2.21 6.18 8.97
CA VAL A 39 -3.49 5.54 8.63
C VAL A 39 -4.15 6.17 7.40
N MET A 40 -4.55 5.31 6.46
CA MET A 40 -5.19 5.67 5.19
C MET A 40 -6.68 5.34 5.13
N THR A 41 -7.23 4.62 6.11
CA THR A 41 -8.63 4.18 6.17
C THR A 41 -9.63 5.26 5.78
N ASP A 42 -9.60 6.40 6.45
CA ASP A 42 -10.56 7.49 6.21
C ASP A 42 -10.50 7.99 4.77
N ARG A 43 -9.30 8.12 4.20
CA ARG A 43 -9.06 8.61 2.84
C ARG A 43 -9.54 7.60 1.81
N VAL A 44 -9.19 6.33 1.99
CA VAL A 44 -9.62 5.22 1.13
C VAL A 44 -11.16 5.17 1.07
N PHE A 45 -11.82 5.09 2.22
CA PHE A 45 -13.27 4.99 2.25
C PHE A 45 -13.98 6.26 1.78
N ARG A 46 -13.42 7.45 2.02
CA ARG A 46 -13.99 8.71 1.53
C ARG A 46 -13.90 8.80 0.01
N HIS A 47 -12.76 8.42 -0.57
CA HIS A 47 -12.57 8.44 -2.02
C HIS A 47 -13.45 7.41 -2.74
N LEU A 48 -13.51 6.15 -2.24
CA LEU A 48 -14.43 5.13 -2.78
C LEU A 48 -15.89 5.60 -2.73
N LYS A 49 -16.29 6.26 -1.64
CA LYS A 49 -17.64 6.83 -1.50
C LYS A 49 -17.89 7.98 -2.47
N GLU A 50 -16.92 8.87 -2.66
CA GLU A 50 -17.02 10.00 -3.61
C GLU A 50 -17.19 9.52 -5.05
N LEU A 51 -16.44 8.48 -5.44
CA LEU A 51 -16.56 7.80 -6.74
C LEU A 51 -17.86 7.02 -6.90
N GLY A 52 -18.64 6.83 -5.83
CA GLY A 52 -19.89 6.08 -5.87
C GLY A 52 -19.70 4.57 -6.06
N VAL A 53 -18.55 4.03 -5.64
CA VAL A 53 -18.20 2.61 -5.78
C VAL A 53 -19.28 1.73 -5.15
N ARG A 54 -19.73 0.72 -5.90
CA ARG A 54 -20.73 -0.26 -5.45
C ARG A 54 -20.18 -1.67 -5.29
N LYS A 55 -19.08 -1.97 -5.97
CA LYS A 55 -18.35 -3.24 -5.93
C LYS A 55 -16.91 -3.00 -6.39
N LEU A 56 -16.02 -3.93 -6.05
CA LEU A 56 -14.68 -4.00 -6.60
C LEU A 56 -14.52 -5.29 -7.42
N ASP A 57 -14.07 -5.17 -8.67
CA ASP A 57 -13.83 -6.32 -9.53
C ASP A 57 -12.69 -7.20 -9.01
N PHE A 58 -11.69 -6.58 -8.39
CA PHE A 58 -10.68 -7.28 -7.62
C PHE A 58 -9.97 -6.34 -6.64
N ILE A 59 -9.30 -6.96 -5.67
CA ILE A 59 -8.22 -6.35 -4.92
C ILE A 59 -6.96 -7.17 -5.16
N LEU A 60 -5.83 -6.50 -5.44
CA LEU A 60 -4.52 -7.14 -5.56
C LEU A 60 -3.66 -6.65 -4.41
N VAL A 61 -3.14 -7.57 -3.60
CA VAL A 61 -2.23 -7.28 -2.49
C VAL A 61 -0.81 -7.59 -2.94
N THR A 62 0.07 -6.60 -2.87
CA THR A 62 1.46 -6.74 -3.29
C THR A 62 2.24 -7.63 -2.33
N HIS A 63 2.14 -7.35 -1.03
CA HIS A 63 2.79 -8.08 0.06
C HIS A 63 2.07 -7.78 1.40
N THR A 64 2.56 -8.33 2.51
CA THR A 64 1.82 -8.39 3.79
C THR A 64 2.07 -7.26 4.78
N HIS A 65 2.85 -6.23 4.44
CA HIS A 65 3.00 -5.08 5.35
C HIS A 65 1.68 -4.33 5.52
N SER A 66 1.43 -3.84 6.74
CA SER A 66 0.17 -3.22 7.15
C SER A 66 -0.17 -1.98 6.32
N ASP A 67 0.82 -1.20 5.90
CA ASP A 67 0.59 -0.06 5.02
C ASP A 67 0.20 -0.42 3.57
N HIS A 68 0.18 -1.71 3.23
CA HIS A 68 -0.31 -2.25 1.96
C HIS A 68 -1.56 -3.11 2.12
N ILE A 69 -1.62 -3.97 3.14
CA ILE A 69 -2.72 -4.93 3.36
C ILE A 69 -3.76 -4.46 4.39
N GLY A 70 -3.48 -3.38 5.13
CA GLY A 70 -4.18 -3.01 6.35
C GLY A 70 -5.70 -3.02 6.21
N ASN A 71 -6.23 -2.21 5.28
CA ASN A 71 -7.69 -2.04 5.14
C ASN A 71 -8.42 -3.23 4.45
N MET A 72 -7.78 -4.39 4.30
CA MET A 72 -8.33 -5.49 3.50
C MET A 72 -9.66 -5.95 4.06
N ASP A 73 -9.75 -6.19 5.36
CA ASP A 73 -10.94 -6.78 5.94
C ASP A 73 -12.07 -5.76 6.15
N GLU A 74 -11.78 -4.49 6.41
CA GLU A 74 -12.79 -3.43 6.38
C GLU A 74 -13.38 -3.23 4.98
N ILE A 75 -12.56 -3.32 3.93
CA ILE A 75 -13.05 -3.18 2.56
C ILE A 75 -13.96 -4.37 2.21
N LEU A 76 -13.55 -5.59 2.54
CA LEU A 76 -14.31 -6.81 2.25
C LEU A 76 -15.63 -6.88 3.01
N ASP A 77 -15.70 -6.31 4.22
CA ASP A 77 -16.96 -6.22 4.99
C ASP A 77 -17.90 -5.13 4.47
N LYS A 78 -17.39 -4.14 3.72
CA LYS A 78 -18.17 -2.98 3.27
C LYS A 78 -18.60 -3.07 1.81
N TYR A 79 -17.76 -3.63 0.95
CA TYR A 79 -18.00 -3.69 -0.48
C TYR A 79 -18.00 -5.14 -0.97
N PRO A 80 -18.94 -5.51 -1.86
CA PRO A 80 -18.80 -6.73 -2.65
C PRO A 80 -17.50 -6.72 -3.45
N VAL A 81 -16.74 -7.82 -3.39
CA VAL A 81 -15.49 -8.00 -4.14
C VAL A 81 -15.53 -9.33 -4.88
N ASP A 82 -15.24 -9.34 -6.18
CA ASP A 82 -15.34 -10.57 -6.97
C ASP A 82 -14.17 -11.55 -6.66
N ARG A 83 -12.95 -11.03 -6.54
CA ARG A 83 -11.75 -11.83 -6.23
C ARG A 83 -10.61 -11.04 -5.59
N ILE A 84 -9.70 -11.75 -4.90
CA ILE A 84 -8.47 -11.20 -4.34
C ILE A 84 -7.27 -11.93 -4.94
N TYR A 85 -6.24 -11.19 -5.34
CA TYR A 85 -4.92 -11.73 -5.64
C TYR A 85 -4.01 -11.46 -4.45
N MET A 86 -3.55 -12.52 -3.77
CA MET A 86 -2.67 -12.40 -2.61
C MET A 86 -1.79 -13.62 -2.50
N LYS A 87 -0.48 -13.42 -2.72
CA LYS A 87 0.52 -14.49 -2.66
C LYS A 87 0.60 -15.10 -1.25
N ARG A 88 1.19 -16.28 -1.16
CA ARG A 88 1.34 -16.98 0.12
C ARG A 88 2.40 -16.30 1.00
N TYR A 89 2.10 -16.26 2.29
CA TYR A 89 2.96 -15.72 3.33
C TYR A 89 2.99 -16.65 4.55
N ASP A 90 4.13 -16.70 5.22
CA ASP A 90 4.31 -17.34 6.53
C ASP A 90 5.53 -16.70 7.24
N ASP A 91 5.44 -16.39 8.54
CA ASP A 91 6.55 -15.82 9.33
C ASP A 91 7.86 -16.63 9.22
N SER A 92 7.78 -17.93 8.93
CA SER A 92 8.96 -18.80 8.79
C SER A 92 9.82 -18.44 7.59
N ARG A 93 9.23 -17.83 6.54
CA ARG A 93 9.97 -17.48 5.32
C ARG A 93 10.82 -16.22 5.49
N ILE A 94 10.53 -15.38 6.47
CA ILE A 94 11.26 -14.13 6.71
C ILE A 94 12.47 -14.42 7.58
N THR A 95 13.66 -14.17 7.03
CA THR A 95 14.93 -14.51 7.70
C THR A 95 15.30 -13.51 8.81
N ASP A 96 14.92 -12.24 8.68
CA ASP A 96 15.09 -11.24 9.72
C ASP A 96 13.84 -11.17 10.61
N LYS A 97 13.98 -11.59 11.87
CA LYS A 97 12.87 -11.62 12.83
C LYS A 97 12.39 -10.24 13.29
N ASN A 98 13.16 -9.18 13.01
CA ASN A 98 12.73 -7.80 13.26
C ASN A 98 11.80 -7.26 12.16
N ARG A 99 11.60 -8.01 11.07
CA ARG A 99 10.80 -7.64 9.89
C ARG A 99 9.50 -8.44 9.78
N LEU A 100 9.05 -9.00 10.91
CA LEU A 100 7.80 -9.75 10.99
C LEU A 100 6.60 -8.88 11.34
N TRP A 101 6.83 -7.78 12.06
CA TRP A 101 5.83 -6.82 12.55
C TRP A 101 4.44 -7.43 12.79
N ASP A 102 3.44 -6.97 12.07
CA ASP A 102 2.05 -7.43 12.07
C ASP A 102 1.67 -8.13 10.74
N ASN A 103 2.68 -8.53 9.94
CA ASN A 103 2.49 -9.14 8.63
C ASN A 103 1.51 -10.33 8.64
N LEU A 104 1.73 -11.28 9.57
CA LEU A 104 0.85 -12.45 9.73
C LEU A 104 -0.57 -12.07 10.21
N TYR A 105 -0.69 -10.98 10.96
CA TYR A 105 -1.98 -10.47 11.45
C TYR A 105 -2.84 -9.98 10.28
N GLY A 106 -2.28 -9.07 9.47
CA GLY A 106 -2.95 -8.56 8.27
C GLY A 106 -3.28 -9.68 7.26
N TYR A 107 -2.33 -10.58 7.01
CA TYR A 107 -2.53 -11.72 6.11
C TYR A 107 -3.68 -12.63 6.56
N ASP A 108 -3.70 -13.04 7.84
CA ASP A 108 -4.76 -13.88 8.38
C ASP A 108 -6.12 -13.16 8.39
N ASN A 109 -6.15 -11.86 8.69
CA ASN A 109 -7.37 -11.06 8.70
C ASN A 109 -7.97 -10.96 7.29
N ALA A 110 -7.14 -10.71 6.27
CA ALA A 110 -7.57 -10.73 4.87
C ALA A 110 -8.15 -12.09 4.46
N ILE A 111 -7.53 -13.22 4.85
CA ILE A 111 -8.07 -14.56 4.56
C ILE A 111 -9.40 -14.81 5.28
N LYS A 112 -9.49 -14.47 6.57
CA LYS A 112 -10.74 -14.62 7.35
C LYS A 112 -11.85 -13.78 6.75
N ALA A 113 -11.54 -12.57 6.30
CA ALA A 113 -12.46 -11.64 5.67
C ALA A 113 -12.94 -12.13 4.30
N ALA A 114 -12.03 -12.67 3.49
CA ALA A 114 -12.38 -13.28 2.21
C ALA A 114 -13.34 -14.46 2.42
N ASN A 115 -13.03 -15.35 3.36
CA ASN A 115 -13.85 -16.52 3.67
C ASN A 115 -15.23 -16.14 4.22
N ARG A 116 -15.32 -15.18 5.17
CA ARG A 116 -16.60 -14.78 5.76
C ARG A 116 -17.52 -14.06 4.76
N ASN A 117 -16.95 -13.37 3.76
CA ASN A 117 -17.68 -12.68 2.71
C ASN A 117 -17.83 -13.49 1.41
N GLY A 118 -17.32 -14.73 1.36
CA GLY A 118 -17.44 -15.60 0.18
C GLY A 118 -16.66 -15.12 -1.05
N VAL A 119 -15.56 -14.39 -0.85
CA VAL A 119 -14.74 -13.80 -1.93
C VAL A 119 -13.71 -14.81 -2.42
N LYS A 120 -13.55 -14.94 -3.75
CA LYS A 120 -12.55 -15.86 -4.34
C LYS A 120 -11.14 -15.38 -4.02
N LEU A 121 -10.41 -16.14 -3.20
CA LEU A 121 -9.00 -15.91 -2.92
C LEU A 121 -8.10 -16.68 -3.91
N ILE A 122 -7.26 -15.96 -4.66
CA ILE A 122 -6.30 -16.51 -5.64
C ILE A 122 -4.89 -16.35 -5.05
N GLN A 123 -4.32 -17.45 -4.59
CA GLN A 123 -2.97 -17.48 -4.01
C GLN A 123 -1.93 -18.14 -4.92
N ASP A 124 -2.34 -19.15 -5.69
CA ASP A 124 -1.50 -19.85 -6.65
C ASP A 124 -1.86 -19.35 -8.05
N ILE A 125 -1.36 -18.16 -8.39
CA ILE A 125 -1.67 -17.45 -9.64
C ILE A 125 -1.06 -18.22 -10.81
N SER A 126 -1.90 -18.76 -11.70
CA SER A 126 -1.42 -19.42 -12.92
C SER A 126 -0.93 -18.42 -13.97
N ASN A 127 -0.21 -18.91 -14.99
CA ASN A 127 0.17 -18.06 -16.12
C ASN A 127 -1.06 -17.45 -16.83
N GLU A 128 -2.17 -18.19 -16.92
CA GLU A 128 -3.43 -17.68 -17.47
C GLU A 128 -4.06 -16.61 -16.55
N GLU A 129 -4.00 -16.78 -15.23
CA GLU A 129 -4.52 -15.80 -14.27
C GLU A 129 -3.59 -14.58 -14.12
N SER A 130 -2.33 -14.68 -14.56
CA SER A 130 -1.36 -13.58 -14.55
C SER A 130 -1.67 -12.48 -15.57
N ARG A 131 -2.60 -12.70 -16.51
CA ARG A 131 -3.03 -11.69 -17.48
C ARG A 131 -4.54 -11.64 -17.60
N PHE A 132 -5.12 -10.46 -17.42
CA PHE A 132 -6.56 -10.27 -17.48
C PHE A 132 -6.92 -8.83 -17.86
N THR A 133 -8.21 -8.56 -18.01
CA THR A 133 -8.74 -7.23 -18.30
C THR A 133 -9.66 -6.71 -17.19
N MET A 134 -9.76 -5.39 -17.09
CA MET A 134 -10.71 -4.69 -16.22
C MET A 134 -11.14 -3.40 -16.92
N GLY A 135 -12.42 -3.32 -17.33
CA GLY A 135 -12.86 -2.30 -18.27
C GLY A 135 -11.99 -2.30 -19.54
N ASP A 136 -11.38 -1.16 -19.84
CA ASP A 136 -10.49 -0.95 -20.99
C ASP A 136 -9.01 -1.26 -20.69
N MET A 137 -8.68 -1.66 -19.46
CA MET A 137 -7.31 -1.93 -19.02
C MET A 137 -6.90 -3.39 -19.29
N ASP A 138 -5.75 -3.59 -19.95
CA ASP A 138 -5.03 -4.87 -20.02
C ASP A 138 -3.99 -4.91 -18.89
N ILE A 139 -4.06 -5.93 -18.04
CA ILE A 139 -3.24 -6.04 -16.83
C ILE A 139 -2.40 -7.30 -16.95
N GLN A 140 -1.08 -7.14 -16.83
CA GLN A 140 -0.11 -8.23 -16.75
C GLN A 140 0.58 -8.20 -15.39
N LEU A 141 0.58 -9.34 -14.71
CA LEU A 141 1.27 -9.56 -13.46
C LEU A 141 2.68 -10.10 -13.70
N TYR A 142 3.62 -9.70 -12.84
CA TYR A 142 4.96 -10.27 -12.75
C TYR A 142 5.26 -10.60 -11.29
N ASN A 143 6.29 -11.40 -11.04
CA ASN A 143 6.61 -11.88 -9.69
C ASN A 143 5.44 -12.57 -8.97
N TYR A 144 4.55 -13.22 -9.73
CA TYR A 144 3.28 -13.75 -9.22
C TYR A 144 3.37 -15.16 -8.65
N GLU A 145 4.40 -15.93 -9.04
CA GLU A 145 4.60 -17.28 -8.57
C GLU A 145 4.99 -17.31 -7.08
N ASN A 146 4.49 -18.31 -6.36
CA ASN A 146 5.03 -18.67 -5.05
C ASN A 146 6.32 -19.48 -5.27
N GLU A 147 7.47 -18.94 -4.89
CA GLU A 147 8.75 -19.65 -4.97
C GLU A 147 8.92 -20.58 -3.75
N TYR A 148 9.33 -21.83 -3.97
CA TYR A 148 9.52 -22.83 -2.92
C TYR A 148 10.95 -23.39 -2.90
N ASP A 149 11.42 -23.81 -1.74
CA ASP A 149 12.67 -24.56 -1.57
C ASP A 149 12.51 -26.05 -1.95
N GLU A 150 13.60 -26.80 -1.88
CA GLU A 150 13.62 -28.24 -2.20
C GLU A 150 12.73 -29.09 -1.28
N ASN A 151 12.35 -28.56 -0.11
CA ASN A 151 11.48 -29.22 0.87
C ASN A 151 10.00 -28.82 0.72
N GLY A 152 9.67 -27.95 -0.24
CA GLY A 152 8.31 -27.45 -0.47
C GLY A 152 7.87 -26.33 0.48
N ASN A 153 8.80 -25.73 1.24
CA ASN A 153 8.50 -24.53 2.03
C ASN A 153 8.64 -23.28 1.16
N LEU A 154 7.93 -22.20 1.50
CA LEU A 154 8.13 -20.91 0.82
C LEU A 154 9.60 -20.50 0.94
N LYS A 155 10.20 -20.14 -0.19
CA LYS A 155 11.60 -19.77 -0.28
C LYS A 155 11.90 -18.61 0.68
N PRO A 156 12.94 -18.72 1.53
CA PRO A 156 13.28 -17.65 2.46
C PRO A 156 13.65 -16.35 1.77
N VAL A 157 13.15 -15.24 2.30
CA VAL A 157 13.48 -13.87 1.89
C VAL A 157 13.80 -13.02 3.11
N TRP A 158 14.50 -11.90 2.91
CA TRP A 158 14.93 -11.05 4.02
C TRP A 158 13.77 -10.26 4.64
N ASP A 159 12.79 -9.95 3.81
CA ASP A 159 11.65 -9.07 4.06
C ASP A 159 10.57 -9.38 3.00
N ASP A 160 9.29 -9.13 3.30
CA ASP A 160 8.20 -9.45 2.37
C ASP A 160 8.10 -8.44 1.20
N ASN A 161 8.81 -7.31 1.28
CA ASN A 161 9.05 -6.37 0.17
C ASN A 161 9.52 -7.09 -1.10
N SER A 162 10.49 -8.01 -0.97
CA SER A 162 11.03 -8.80 -2.09
C SER A 162 9.98 -9.71 -2.73
N ASN A 163 8.88 -10.00 -2.03
CA ASN A 163 7.79 -10.84 -2.48
C ASN A 163 6.69 -10.05 -3.23
N SER A 164 6.83 -8.72 -3.34
CA SER A 164 5.84 -7.83 -3.96
C SER A 164 5.33 -8.35 -5.31
N LEU A 165 4.01 -8.55 -5.40
CA LEU A 165 3.30 -8.86 -6.63
C LEU A 165 3.27 -7.62 -7.54
N ILE A 166 3.85 -7.73 -8.73
CA ILE A 166 3.97 -6.60 -9.66
C ILE A 166 2.76 -6.57 -10.59
N SER A 167 2.22 -5.38 -10.85
CA SER A 167 1.19 -5.13 -11.85
C SER A 167 1.68 -4.14 -12.90
N VAL A 168 1.43 -4.46 -14.18
CA VAL A 168 1.66 -3.57 -15.31
C VAL A 168 0.33 -3.37 -16.03
N VAL A 169 -0.17 -2.15 -16.02
CA VAL A 169 -1.46 -1.77 -16.58
C VAL A 169 -1.26 -1.08 -17.92
N LYS A 170 -1.97 -1.51 -18.96
CA LYS A 170 -1.99 -0.88 -20.28
C LYS A 170 -3.38 -0.40 -20.63
N VAL A 171 -3.49 0.88 -21.01
CA VAL A 171 -4.74 1.49 -21.45
C VAL A 171 -4.45 2.73 -22.28
N ASN A 172 -5.24 2.99 -23.33
CA ASN A 172 -5.08 4.19 -24.17
C ASN A 172 -3.66 4.38 -24.73
N GLY A 173 -2.95 3.29 -25.03
CA GLY A 173 -1.56 3.34 -25.51
C GLY A 173 -0.52 3.74 -24.46
N LYS A 174 -0.93 3.86 -23.19
CA LYS A 174 -0.08 4.12 -22.03
C LYS A 174 0.16 2.86 -21.22
N LYS A 175 1.30 2.82 -20.53
CA LYS A 175 1.71 1.71 -19.68
C LYS A 175 2.15 2.22 -18.32
N ILE A 176 1.59 1.63 -17.27
CA ILE A 176 1.78 2.04 -15.88
C ILE A 176 2.34 0.86 -15.09
N TYR A 177 3.46 1.06 -14.41
CA TYR A 177 4.08 0.09 -13.52
C TYR A 177 3.68 0.35 -12.06
N LEU A 178 3.25 -0.71 -11.36
CA LEU A 178 2.85 -0.72 -9.96
C LEU A 178 3.50 -1.93 -9.26
N GLY A 179 4.60 -1.69 -8.53
CA GLY A 179 5.45 -2.75 -7.98
C GLY A 179 5.36 -3.00 -6.48
N GLY A 180 4.41 -2.41 -5.75
CA GLY A 180 4.44 -2.43 -4.28
C GLY A 180 5.81 -1.97 -3.76
N ASP A 181 6.41 -2.79 -2.92
CA ASP A 181 7.69 -2.49 -2.27
C ASP A 181 8.86 -3.31 -2.83
N LEU A 182 8.76 -3.67 -4.12
CA LEU A 182 9.78 -4.48 -4.79
C LEU A 182 11.20 -3.91 -4.58
N ASP A 183 12.07 -4.74 -4.01
CA ASP A 183 13.50 -4.45 -3.86
C ASP A 183 14.35 -5.32 -4.80
N ASN A 184 15.66 -5.08 -4.80
CA ASN A 184 16.63 -5.88 -5.54
C ASN A 184 17.50 -6.79 -4.64
N VAL A 185 17.13 -7.01 -3.38
CA VAL A 185 17.93 -7.83 -2.44
C VAL A 185 18.05 -9.26 -2.94
N HIS A 186 16.99 -9.77 -3.58
CA HIS A 186 16.96 -11.09 -4.22
C HIS A 186 17.00 -11.01 -5.77
N GLY A 187 17.47 -9.88 -6.32
CA GLY A 187 17.64 -9.69 -7.77
C GLY A 187 16.34 -9.47 -8.55
N ALA A 188 15.24 -9.10 -7.88
CA ALA A 188 13.93 -8.98 -8.53
C ALA A 188 13.89 -7.82 -9.54
N GLU A 189 14.48 -6.67 -9.22
CA GLU A 189 14.56 -5.57 -10.18
C GLU A 189 15.43 -5.93 -11.40
N ASP A 190 16.57 -6.59 -11.19
CA ASP A 190 17.43 -7.06 -12.29
C ASP A 190 16.71 -8.09 -13.19
N LYS A 191 15.90 -8.97 -12.58
CA LYS A 191 15.09 -9.97 -13.30
C LYS A 191 13.94 -9.32 -14.06
N TYR A 192 13.14 -8.49 -13.42
CA TYR A 192 11.87 -8.00 -13.99
C TYR A 192 12.03 -6.72 -14.80
N GLY A 193 13.06 -5.91 -14.57
CA GLY A 193 13.30 -4.68 -15.33
C GLY A 193 13.31 -4.92 -16.84
N PRO A 194 14.16 -5.82 -17.38
CA PRO A 194 14.19 -6.13 -18.81
C PRO A 194 12.91 -6.79 -19.34
N LEU A 195 12.21 -7.58 -18.51
CA LEU A 195 10.97 -8.27 -18.89
C LEU A 195 9.78 -7.30 -19.00
N ILE A 196 9.75 -6.29 -18.13
CA ILE A 196 8.74 -5.24 -18.16
C ILE A 196 9.09 -4.25 -19.27
N GLY A 197 10.32 -3.75 -19.32
CA GLY A 197 10.76 -2.74 -20.29
C GLY A 197 10.01 -1.42 -20.15
N LYS A 198 10.05 -0.57 -21.20
CA LYS A 198 9.55 0.80 -21.15
C LYS A 198 8.12 0.92 -20.59
N VAL A 199 7.88 1.92 -19.75
CA VAL A 199 6.57 2.38 -19.23
C VAL A 199 6.47 3.91 -19.32
N ASP A 200 5.27 4.46 -19.19
CA ASP A 200 5.02 5.91 -19.16
C ASP A 200 5.03 6.45 -17.72
N LEU A 201 4.36 5.74 -16.81
CA LEU A 201 4.30 6.07 -15.38
C LEU A 201 4.83 4.90 -14.55
N MET A 202 5.68 5.22 -13.58
CA MET A 202 6.19 4.27 -12.59
C MET A 202 5.77 4.72 -11.20
N LYS A 203 5.07 3.87 -10.44
CA LYS A 203 5.06 3.99 -8.99
C LYS A 203 6.46 3.65 -8.50
N PHE A 204 7.07 4.53 -7.71
CA PHE A 204 8.36 4.26 -7.07
C PHE A 204 8.23 3.04 -6.16
N ASN A 205 9.18 2.12 -6.24
CA ASN A 205 9.19 0.97 -5.35
C ASN A 205 9.48 1.43 -3.91
N HIS A 206 8.80 0.85 -2.92
CA HIS A 206 9.10 1.07 -1.50
C HIS A 206 9.16 2.56 -1.13
N HIS A 207 8.14 3.29 -1.58
CA HIS A 207 7.79 4.70 -1.34
C HIS A 207 8.86 5.76 -1.68
N LYS A 208 10.05 5.66 -1.10
CA LYS A 208 11.19 6.58 -1.26
C LYS A 208 12.55 5.89 -1.38
N ASP A 209 12.65 4.59 -1.11
CA ASP A 209 13.94 3.93 -0.92
C ASP A 209 14.80 3.93 -2.18
N THR A 210 16.10 4.17 -2.00
CA THR A 210 17.13 4.08 -3.05
C THR A 210 18.32 3.23 -2.59
N GLU A 211 18.24 2.61 -1.41
CA GLU A 211 19.28 1.72 -0.90
C GLU A 211 19.18 0.33 -1.54
N LYS A 212 17.98 -0.25 -1.48
CA LYS A 212 17.68 -1.63 -1.87
C LYS A 212 16.68 -1.69 -3.02
N SER A 213 15.92 -0.61 -3.22
CA SER A 213 14.92 -0.46 -4.28
C SER A 213 15.31 0.65 -5.26
N ASN A 214 14.62 0.69 -6.40
CA ASN A 214 14.80 1.67 -7.45
C ASN A 214 16.25 1.75 -7.92
N THR A 215 16.88 0.61 -8.19
CA THR A 215 18.22 0.56 -8.76
C THR A 215 18.27 1.34 -10.09
N LYS A 216 19.42 1.95 -10.40
CA LYS A 216 19.55 2.73 -11.65
C LYS A 216 19.23 1.90 -12.89
N ASN A 217 19.63 0.62 -12.91
CA ASN A 217 19.33 -0.29 -14.01
C ASN A 217 17.82 -0.50 -14.17
N PHE A 218 17.07 -0.64 -13.08
CA PHE A 218 15.63 -0.80 -13.13
C PHE A 218 14.94 0.43 -13.74
N ILE A 219 15.29 1.63 -13.25
CA ILE A 219 14.76 2.89 -13.80
C ILE A 219 15.13 3.04 -15.28
N LEU A 220 16.35 2.67 -15.68
CA LEU A 220 16.77 2.74 -17.09
C LEU A 220 16.03 1.73 -17.98
N ASN A 221 15.74 0.52 -17.49
CA ASN A 221 14.92 -0.45 -18.21
C ASN A 221 13.48 0.04 -18.40
N LEU A 222 12.90 0.63 -17.35
CA LEU A 222 11.53 1.14 -17.38
C LEU A 222 11.40 2.48 -18.11
N SER A 223 12.44 3.32 -18.09
CA SER A 223 12.50 4.64 -18.74
C SER A 223 11.17 5.43 -18.66
N PRO A 224 10.64 5.65 -17.44
CA PRO A 224 9.36 6.33 -17.24
C PRO A 224 9.44 7.83 -17.56
N GLU A 225 8.33 8.43 -17.97
CA GLU A 225 8.20 9.89 -18.08
C GLU A 225 7.81 10.50 -16.72
N ILE A 226 7.04 9.76 -15.93
CA ILE A 226 6.52 10.17 -14.63
C ILE A 226 6.86 9.11 -13.58
N ILE A 227 7.43 9.55 -12.46
CA ILE A 227 7.53 8.75 -11.24
C ILE A 227 6.57 9.32 -10.19
N VAL A 228 5.76 8.45 -9.59
CA VAL A 228 4.88 8.78 -8.46
C VAL A 228 5.37 8.06 -7.22
N GLN A 229 5.65 8.81 -6.16
CA GLN A 229 6.02 8.27 -4.85
C GLN A 229 4.80 8.27 -3.94
N THR A 230 4.48 7.11 -3.34
CA THR A 230 3.51 6.98 -2.24
C THR A 230 4.17 7.37 -0.90
N SER A 231 4.77 8.57 -0.88
CA SER A 231 5.51 9.16 0.25
C SER A 231 5.42 10.69 0.18
N ASP A 232 5.51 11.36 1.32
CA ASP A 232 5.74 12.81 1.44
C ASP A 232 7.23 13.19 1.33
N ALA A 233 8.13 12.22 1.48
CA ALA A 233 9.56 12.42 1.43
C ALA A 233 10.14 12.37 0.00
N VAL A 234 11.31 12.98 -0.18
CA VAL A 234 12.10 12.84 -1.41
C VAL A 234 12.79 11.46 -1.45
N PRO A 235 13.28 11.01 -2.62
CA PRO A 235 14.05 9.76 -2.74
C PRO A 235 15.23 9.75 -1.77
N GLY A 236 15.43 8.61 -1.12
CA GLY A 236 16.26 8.56 0.07
C GLY A 236 16.44 7.16 0.62
N PHE A 237 16.60 7.07 1.93
CA PHE A 237 16.95 5.85 2.64
C PHE A 237 16.05 5.68 3.87
N TYR A 238 15.72 4.44 4.23
CA TYR A 238 15.00 4.13 5.48
C TYR A 238 15.94 3.90 6.65
N ASP A 239 16.98 3.09 6.46
CA ASP A 239 17.85 2.60 7.53
C ASP A 239 19.16 3.42 7.66
N SER A 240 19.12 4.72 7.36
CA SER A 240 20.31 5.59 7.29
C SER A 240 20.13 6.90 8.06
N PRO A 241 21.19 7.43 8.70
CA PRO A 241 21.18 8.77 9.30
C PRO A 241 21.04 9.89 8.26
N ILE A 242 21.44 9.63 7.01
CA ILE A 242 21.16 10.49 5.86
C ILE A 242 19.84 9.99 5.28
N VAL A 243 18.79 10.82 5.35
CA VAL A 243 17.43 10.40 4.97
C VAL A 243 17.17 10.60 3.49
N ASP A 244 17.83 11.57 2.86
CA ASP A 244 17.62 11.98 1.46
C ASP A 244 18.82 11.59 0.59
N ASN A 245 18.58 11.30 -0.69
CA ASN A 245 19.61 10.94 -1.66
C ASN A 245 19.72 12.00 -2.78
N PRO A 246 20.38 13.15 -2.54
CA PRO A 246 20.42 14.26 -3.50
C PRO A 246 21.11 13.90 -4.82
N GLU A 247 22.09 12.99 -4.79
CA GLU A 247 22.75 12.51 -6.02
C GLU A 247 21.80 11.72 -6.91
N TYR A 248 20.97 10.85 -6.31
CA TYR A 248 19.96 10.10 -7.03
C TYR A 248 18.86 11.03 -7.58
N ILE A 249 18.45 12.04 -6.80
CA ILE A 249 17.48 13.05 -7.24
C ILE A 249 18.01 13.81 -8.45
N ALA A 250 19.25 14.33 -8.38
CA ALA A 250 19.88 15.04 -9.49
C ALA A 250 20.03 14.14 -10.74
N TRP A 251 20.28 12.84 -10.53
CA TRP A 251 20.32 11.87 -11.61
C TRP A 251 18.96 11.67 -12.28
N LEU A 252 17.87 11.52 -11.52
CA LEU A 252 16.51 11.46 -12.09
C LEU A 252 16.16 12.73 -12.88
N ASP A 253 16.52 13.91 -12.33
CA ASP A 253 16.30 15.19 -13.01
C ASP A 253 17.08 15.26 -14.33
N SER A 254 18.31 14.72 -14.37
CA SER A 254 19.12 14.65 -15.60
C SER A 254 18.50 13.78 -16.69
N LEU A 255 17.63 12.83 -16.33
CA LEU A 255 16.88 11.99 -17.26
C LEU A 255 15.58 12.66 -17.74
N GLY A 256 15.22 13.83 -17.21
CA GLY A 256 13.98 14.54 -17.53
C GLY A 256 12.72 13.89 -16.95
N ILE A 257 12.87 13.03 -15.93
CA ILE A 257 11.75 12.32 -15.31
C ILE A 257 10.99 13.26 -14.39
N LYS A 258 9.67 13.41 -14.61
CA LYS A 258 8.82 14.19 -13.71
C LYS A 258 8.53 13.38 -12.46
N ARG A 259 8.95 13.86 -11.29
CA ARG A 259 8.68 13.22 -10.00
C ARG A 259 7.53 13.90 -9.25
N ILE A 260 6.61 13.11 -8.71
CA ILE A 260 5.41 13.58 -7.99
C ILE A 260 5.29 12.81 -6.67
N ASN A 261 5.13 13.53 -5.56
CA ASN A 261 4.80 12.96 -4.26
C ASN A 261 3.28 12.88 -4.09
N ALA A 262 2.74 11.69 -3.85
CA ALA A 262 1.34 11.46 -3.53
C ALA A 262 1.09 11.69 -2.03
N ALA A 263 1.27 12.93 -1.59
CA ALA A 263 1.07 13.38 -0.22
C ALA A 263 0.27 14.69 -0.20
N SER A 264 -0.72 14.78 0.68
CA SER A 264 -1.59 15.96 0.75
C SER A 264 -2.31 16.08 2.08
N THR A 265 -2.51 17.31 2.54
CA THR A 265 -3.44 17.65 3.62
C THR A 265 -4.78 18.16 3.10
N GLU A 266 -4.94 18.32 1.79
CA GLU A 266 -6.13 18.91 1.17
C GLU A 266 -6.99 17.93 0.38
N TYR A 267 -6.38 16.92 -0.26
CA TYR A 267 -7.08 15.97 -1.14
C TYR A 267 -6.76 14.54 -0.75
N ASP A 268 -7.72 13.64 -0.96
CA ASP A 268 -7.59 12.22 -0.58
C ASP A 268 -6.63 11.43 -1.46
N ALA A 269 -6.49 11.82 -2.73
CA ALA A 269 -5.68 11.09 -3.70
C ALA A 269 -5.00 12.04 -4.71
N THR A 270 -3.85 11.62 -5.21
CA THR A 270 -3.29 12.13 -6.46
C THR A 270 -3.88 11.33 -7.60
N VAL A 271 -4.65 11.98 -8.48
CA VAL A 271 -5.46 11.32 -9.51
C VAL A 271 -4.98 11.70 -10.90
N PHE A 272 -4.76 10.69 -11.74
CA PHE A 272 -4.37 10.87 -13.13
C PHE A 272 -5.44 10.35 -14.08
N ASP A 273 -5.82 11.17 -15.05
CA ASP A 273 -6.62 10.78 -16.21
C ASP A 273 -5.67 10.27 -17.32
N ILE A 274 -5.86 9.01 -17.73
CA ILE A 274 -4.97 8.30 -18.64
C ILE A 274 -5.52 8.38 -20.06
N ARG A 275 -5.02 9.35 -20.84
CA ARG A 275 -5.49 9.65 -22.21
C ARG A 275 -4.50 9.17 -23.26
N GLN A 276 -4.97 9.00 -24.49
CA GLN A 276 -4.11 8.67 -25.64
C GLN A 276 -3.00 9.71 -25.84
N ASN A 277 -3.30 10.98 -25.61
CA ASN A 277 -2.38 12.09 -25.80
C ASN A 277 -1.57 12.46 -24.54
N GLY A 278 -1.70 11.72 -23.42
CA GLY A 278 -0.91 11.99 -22.22
C GLY A 278 -1.60 11.58 -20.91
N ILE A 279 -0.86 11.75 -19.82
CA ILE A 279 -1.31 11.50 -18.45
C ILE A 279 -1.54 12.86 -17.78
N VAL A 280 -2.79 13.13 -17.37
CA VAL A 280 -3.20 14.46 -16.86
C VAL A 280 -3.53 14.38 -15.38
N ASP A 281 -2.90 15.21 -14.56
CA ASP A 281 -3.24 15.35 -13.14
C ASP A 281 -4.59 16.07 -12.99
N ILE A 282 -5.57 15.37 -12.43
CA ILE A 282 -6.93 15.85 -12.18
C ILE A 282 -7.27 15.85 -10.69
N SER A 283 -6.27 15.76 -9.80
CA SER A 283 -6.48 15.65 -8.35
C SER A 283 -7.37 16.75 -7.79
N LYS A 284 -7.20 17.99 -8.29
CA LYS A 284 -7.97 19.17 -7.85
C LYS A 284 -9.40 19.24 -8.39
N GLN A 285 -9.85 18.26 -9.18
CA GLN A 285 -11.25 18.15 -9.61
C GLN A 285 -12.12 17.43 -8.57
N TYR A 286 -11.50 16.75 -7.61
CA TYR A 286 -12.17 16.08 -6.50
C TYR A 286 -12.40 17.01 -5.32
N LYS A 287 -13.30 16.63 -4.42
CA LYS A 287 -13.58 17.41 -3.21
C LYS A 287 -12.37 17.41 -2.29
N LYS A 288 -12.20 18.52 -1.59
CA LYS A 288 -11.23 18.62 -0.51
C LYS A 288 -11.64 17.75 0.67
N ILE A 289 -10.66 17.31 1.45
CA ILE A 289 -10.85 16.67 2.75
C ILE A 289 -11.73 17.58 3.63
N PRO A 290 -12.81 17.06 4.23
CA PRO A 290 -13.68 17.85 5.10
C PRO A 290 -12.93 18.39 6.33
N SER A 291 -13.30 19.57 6.81
CA SER A 291 -12.86 20.07 8.10
C SER A 291 -13.40 19.19 9.24
N PHE A 292 -12.64 19.06 10.31
CA PHE A 292 -13.03 18.36 11.53
C PHE A 292 -12.83 19.28 12.76
N VAL A 293 -13.45 18.91 13.88
CA VAL A 293 -13.19 19.55 15.17
C VAL A 293 -12.12 18.71 15.85
N SER A 294 -10.99 19.31 16.21
CA SER A 294 -9.92 18.62 16.92
C SER A 294 -10.15 18.58 18.43
N GLY A 295 -9.42 17.70 19.11
CA GLY A 295 -9.42 17.56 20.56
C GLY A 295 -10.13 16.30 21.04
N TRP A 296 -10.59 16.35 22.28
CA TRP A 296 -11.30 15.26 22.95
C TRP A 296 -12.77 15.26 22.56
N HIS A 297 -13.29 14.05 22.30
CA HIS A 297 -14.68 13.80 21.97
C HIS A 297 -15.23 12.71 22.87
N GLN A 298 -16.48 12.84 23.27
CA GLN A 298 -17.18 11.84 24.07
C GLN A 298 -18.36 11.26 23.30
N LYS A 299 -18.44 9.94 23.24
CA LYS A 299 -19.59 9.22 22.70
C LYS A 299 -20.75 9.24 23.71
N SER A 300 -21.96 8.97 23.24
CA SER A 300 -23.17 8.95 24.10
C SER A 300 -23.14 7.87 25.19
N ASN A 301 -22.37 6.80 24.99
CA ASN A 301 -22.14 5.74 25.97
C ASN A 301 -21.06 6.09 27.01
N GLY A 302 -20.46 7.28 26.94
CA GLY A 302 -19.43 7.75 27.87
C GLY A 302 -17.99 7.54 27.39
N ASP A 303 -17.78 6.76 26.33
CA ASP A 303 -16.44 6.47 25.80
C ASP A 303 -15.76 7.73 25.23
N TRP A 304 -14.47 7.89 25.53
CA TRP A 304 -13.66 8.99 25.02
C TRP A 304 -12.82 8.56 23.82
N TRP A 305 -12.66 9.48 22.86
CA TRP A 305 -11.77 9.35 21.70
C TRP A 305 -11.16 10.72 21.36
N TYR A 306 -10.13 10.75 20.53
CA TYR A 306 -9.35 11.96 20.28
C TYR A 306 -9.01 12.14 18.79
N GLN A 307 -9.09 13.37 18.30
CA GLN A 307 -8.61 13.77 16.97
C GLN A 307 -7.53 14.85 17.12
N ALA A 308 -6.29 14.54 16.74
CA ALA A 308 -5.18 15.47 16.90
C ALA A 308 -5.32 16.70 15.98
N PRO A 309 -4.94 17.92 16.44
CA PRO A 309 -5.01 19.13 15.62
C PRO A 309 -4.18 19.10 14.34
N ASP A 310 -3.11 18.30 14.31
CA ASP A 310 -2.23 18.08 13.17
C ASP A 310 -2.63 16.85 12.32
N SER A 311 -3.77 16.22 12.61
CA SER A 311 -4.34 15.17 11.76
C SER A 311 -5.14 15.75 10.59
N THR A 312 -5.61 14.88 9.69
CA THR A 312 -6.57 15.24 8.63
C THR A 312 -7.95 14.65 8.88
N GLY A 313 -8.29 14.47 10.16
CA GLY A 313 -9.54 13.85 10.62
C GLY A 313 -9.35 12.44 11.20
N ASN A 314 -8.19 11.82 11.03
CA ASN A 314 -7.93 10.51 11.64
C ASN A 314 -7.98 10.61 13.17
N TYR A 315 -8.53 9.57 13.82
CA TYR A 315 -8.57 9.46 15.27
C TYR A 315 -7.32 8.77 15.83
N SER A 316 -6.97 9.07 17.08
CA SER A 316 -5.84 8.44 17.77
C SER A 316 -6.10 6.97 18.11
N ILE A 317 -5.08 6.15 17.89
CA ILE A 317 -5.01 4.72 18.26
C ILE A 317 -3.67 4.47 18.96
N GLY A 318 -3.55 3.38 19.73
CA GLY A 318 -2.35 3.04 20.46
C GLY A 318 -1.92 4.11 21.48
N TRP A 319 -0.62 4.15 21.77
CA TRP A 319 -0.05 5.12 22.71
C TRP A 319 0.13 6.50 22.07
N ASN A 320 -0.45 7.53 22.69
CA ASN A 320 -0.33 8.92 22.26
C ASN A 320 0.09 9.81 23.43
N GLU A 321 0.92 10.83 23.17
CA GLU A 321 1.20 11.90 24.13
C GLU A 321 0.32 13.12 23.81
N ILE A 322 -0.50 13.54 24.78
CA ILE A 322 -1.45 14.66 24.65
C ILE A 322 -1.26 15.54 25.88
N ASP A 323 -0.88 16.80 25.67
CA ASP A 323 -0.61 17.79 26.72
C ASP A 323 0.35 17.29 27.82
N GLY A 324 1.41 16.58 27.42
CA GLY A 324 2.44 16.04 28.31
C GLY A 324 2.01 14.81 29.12
N LYS A 325 0.87 14.21 28.81
CA LYS A 325 0.38 12.96 29.41
C LYS A 325 0.27 11.86 28.35
N ARG A 326 0.48 10.61 28.75
CA ARG A 326 0.38 9.45 27.86
C ARG A 326 -0.99 8.80 27.99
N TYR A 327 -1.63 8.53 26.87
CA TYR A 327 -2.93 7.89 26.79
C TYR A 327 -2.85 6.69 25.87
N TYR A 328 -3.54 5.61 26.21
CA TYR A 328 -3.69 4.45 25.34
C TYR A 328 -5.11 4.37 24.78
N PHE A 329 -5.21 4.37 23.46
CA PHE A 329 -6.45 4.16 22.73
C PHE A 329 -6.42 2.77 22.10
N ASN A 330 -7.52 2.02 22.19
CA ASN A 330 -7.62 0.75 21.46
C ASN A 330 -7.74 0.97 19.94
N GLN A 331 -7.81 -0.12 19.20
CA GLN A 331 -7.89 -0.17 17.74
C GLN A 331 -9.14 0.53 17.16
N LYS A 332 -10.17 0.73 17.99
CA LYS A 332 -11.40 1.47 17.64
C LYS A 332 -11.35 2.95 18.04
N GLY A 333 -10.18 3.43 18.47
CA GLY A 333 -9.94 4.80 18.91
C GLY A 333 -10.53 5.13 20.28
N ILE A 334 -10.90 4.13 21.08
CA ILE A 334 -11.47 4.35 22.42
C ILE A 334 -10.36 4.40 23.46
N LEU A 335 -10.38 5.42 24.30
CA LEU A 335 -9.47 5.56 25.43
C LEU A 335 -9.69 4.44 26.45
N ILE A 336 -8.62 3.71 26.79
CA ILE A 336 -8.63 2.62 27.77
C ILE A 336 -7.77 2.93 29.01
N GLU A 337 -6.65 3.66 28.84
CA GLU A 337 -5.70 3.95 29.92
C GLU A 337 -5.17 5.38 29.85
N GLN A 338 -4.85 5.98 31.02
CA GLN A 338 -4.30 7.33 31.20
C GLN A 338 -3.07 7.31 32.12
#